data_AF-A0ABC9P8V0-F1
#
_entry.id   AF-A0ABC9P8V0-F1
#
_cell.length_a   1.000
_cell.length_b   1.000
_cell.length_c   1.000
_cell.angle_alpha   90.00
_cell.angle_beta   90.00
_cell.angle_gamma   90.00
#
_symmetry.space_group_name_H-M   'P 1'
#
loop_
_entity.id
_entity.type
_entity.pdbx_description
1 polymer ?
#
loop_
_entity_poly.entity_id
_entity_poly.type
_entity_poly.pdbx_seq_one_letter_code
_entity_poly.pdbx_strand_id
1 'polypeptide(L)'
;MTTALYIIGALVMIGIFLKTTEPSPLEETATLKSPIFIFLLGVSGIFIAMLIQGVTFAIEVAITGEQATSQNTQAIVAVILANPLFILATTIGGPIMEEFVFRYAFIHLIQPFTNFWIAATVSSAIFSLAHADGHFFVYFFMGFFFALLYKQTGKIWTSIIAHCGMNTIVIIVQLLLHNGAIQ
;
A
#
# COMPACT_ATOMS: atom_id res chain seq x y z
N MET A 1 13.29 6.52 -18.11
CA MET A 1 13.08 5.08 -18.33
C MET A 1 12.33 4.38 -17.18
N THR A 2 12.33 4.93 -15.96
CA THR A 2 11.76 4.26 -14.77
C THR A 2 10.23 4.33 -14.66
N THR A 3 9.58 5.48 -14.87
CA THR A 3 8.11 5.61 -14.72
C THR A 3 7.31 4.69 -15.63
N ALA A 4 7.65 4.63 -16.91
CA ALA A 4 6.91 3.82 -17.89
C ALA A 4 6.91 2.33 -17.51
N LEU A 5 8.00 1.81 -16.95
CA LEU A 5 8.09 0.41 -16.52
C LEU A 5 7.14 0.10 -15.37
N TYR A 6 7.01 0.99 -14.38
CA TYR A 6 6.06 0.83 -13.29
C TYR A 6 4.61 0.82 -13.79
N ILE A 7 4.27 1.74 -14.70
CA ILE A 7 2.93 1.82 -15.27
C ILE A 7 2.63 0.59 -16.13
N ILE A 8 3.55 0.18 -17.00
CA ILE A 8 3.40 -1.04 -17.81
C ILE A 8 3.26 -2.26 -16.90
N GLY A 9 4.09 -2.39 -15.86
CA GLY A 9 4.02 -3.49 -14.91
C GLY A 9 2.67 -3.55 -14.18
N ALA A 10 2.17 -2.41 -13.70
CA ALA A 10 0.84 -2.31 -13.10
C ALA A 10 -0.26 -2.70 -14.09
N LEU A 11 -0.22 -2.19 -15.33
CA LEU A 11 -1.21 -2.53 -16.37
C LEU A 11 -1.16 -4.02 -16.75
N VAL A 12 0.02 -4.62 -16.83
CA VAL A 12 0.19 -6.06 -17.08
C VAL A 12 -0.44 -6.87 -15.94
N MET A 13 -0.17 -6.53 -14.68
CA MET A 13 -0.77 -7.22 -13.54
C MET A 13 -2.28 -7.05 -13.47
N ILE A 14 -2.81 -5.85 -13.76
CA ILE A 14 -4.26 -5.63 -13.92
C ILE A 14 -4.80 -6.54 -15.03
N GLY A 15 -4.15 -6.60 -16.19
CA GLY A 15 -4.57 -7.43 -17.31
C GLY A 15 -4.57 -8.93 -17.00
N ILE A 16 -3.59 -9.42 -16.24
CA ILE A 16 -3.53 -10.81 -15.76
C ILE A 16 -4.66 -11.05 -14.74
N PHE A 17 -4.83 -10.14 -13.78
CA PHE A 17 -5.86 -10.24 -12.75
C PHE A 17 -7.27 -10.28 -13.35
N LEU A 18 -7.57 -9.41 -14.32
CA LEU A 18 -8.87 -9.39 -15.00
C LEU A 18 -9.16 -10.66 -15.83
N LYS A 19 -8.13 -11.42 -16.20
CA LYS A 19 -8.26 -12.72 -16.86
C LYS A 19 -8.32 -13.89 -15.88
N THR A 20 -8.07 -13.66 -14.59
CA THR A 20 -8.12 -14.71 -13.57
C THR A 20 -9.58 -14.96 -13.20
N THR A 21 -10.06 -16.17 -13.48
CA THR A 21 -11.47 -16.55 -13.27
C THR A 21 -11.70 -17.27 -11.93
N GLU A 22 -10.64 -17.81 -11.34
CA GLU A 22 -10.72 -18.46 -10.03
C GLU A 22 -10.88 -17.39 -8.94
N PRO A 23 -11.98 -17.42 -8.17
CA PRO A 23 -12.19 -16.45 -7.12
C PRO A 23 -11.14 -16.63 -6.02
N SER A 24 -10.73 -15.51 -5.44
CA SER A 24 -9.86 -15.53 -4.27
C SER A 24 -10.56 -16.18 -3.06
N PRO A 25 -9.83 -16.84 -2.13
CA PRO A 25 -10.40 -17.31 -0.87
C PRO A 25 -11.11 -16.20 -0.07
N LEU A 26 -10.67 -14.94 -0.24
CA LEU A 26 -11.29 -13.77 0.38
C LEU A 26 -12.54 -13.28 -0.36
N GLU A 27 -12.62 -13.47 -1.68
CA GLU A 27 -13.80 -13.14 -2.48
C GLU A 27 -14.96 -14.10 -2.24
N GLU A 28 -14.66 -15.37 -1.95
CA GLU A 28 -15.68 -16.36 -1.59
C GLU A 28 -16.35 -16.03 -0.25
N THR A 29 -15.59 -15.56 0.73
CA THR A 29 -16.06 -15.31 2.09
C THR A 29 -16.59 -13.88 2.31
N ALA A 30 -16.33 -12.96 1.37
CA ALA A 30 -16.74 -11.57 1.50
C ALA A 30 -18.24 -11.35 1.34
N THR A 31 -18.80 -10.55 2.25
CA THR A 31 -20.23 -10.19 2.27
C THR A 31 -20.52 -8.85 1.62
N LEU A 32 -19.52 -7.97 1.50
CA LEU A 32 -19.66 -6.58 1.04
C LEU A 32 -19.13 -6.38 -0.37
N LYS A 33 -19.93 -6.77 -1.38
CA LYS A 33 -19.54 -6.77 -2.81
C LYS A 33 -20.02 -5.55 -3.60
N SER A 34 -20.72 -4.60 -2.97
CA SER A 34 -21.24 -3.40 -3.66
C SER A 34 -20.09 -2.49 -4.14
N PRO A 35 -20.07 -2.09 -5.43
CA PRO A 35 -19.04 -1.18 -5.96
C PRO A 35 -18.96 0.16 -5.21
N ILE A 36 -20.10 0.69 -4.77
CA ILE A 36 -20.16 1.94 -3.98
C ILE A 36 -19.48 1.72 -2.63
N PHE A 37 -19.76 0.59 -1.97
CA PHE A 37 -19.16 0.28 -0.68
C PHE A 37 -17.65 0.07 -0.79
N ILE A 38 -17.20 -0.64 -1.83
CA ILE A 38 -15.78 -0.81 -2.16
C ILE A 38 -15.07 0.54 -2.27
N PHE A 39 -15.67 1.46 -3.02
CA PHE A 39 -15.12 2.81 -3.21
C PHE A 39 -15.10 3.61 -1.91
N LEU A 40 -16.21 3.68 -1.17
CA LEU A 40 -16.30 4.43 0.09
C LEU A 40 -15.35 3.88 1.16
N LEU A 41 -15.23 2.56 1.26
CA LEU A 41 -14.29 1.92 2.17
C LEU A 41 -12.84 2.18 1.75
N GLY A 42 -12.53 2.16 0.45
CA GLY A 42 -11.21 2.53 -0.06
C GLY A 42 -10.84 3.98 0.27
N VAL A 43 -11.76 4.93 0.03
CA VAL A 43 -11.56 6.36 0.33
C VAL A 43 -11.42 6.62 1.82
N SER A 44 -12.28 6.04 2.66
CA SER A 44 -12.11 6.14 4.13
C SER A 44 -10.82 5.47 4.60
N GLY A 45 -10.42 4.38 3.94
CA GLY A 45 -9.16 3.70 4.15
C GLY A 45 -7.93 4.60 3.99
N ILE A 46 -7.97 5.61 3.11
CA ILE A 46 -6.88 6.59 2.95
C ILE A 46 -6.59 7.31 4.28
N PHE A 47 -7.62 7.82 4.94
CA PHE A 47 -7.47 8.59 6.18
C PHE A 47 -7.10 7.71 7.37
N ILE A 48 -7.65 6.49 7.41
CA ILE A 48 -7.29 5.50 8.45
C ILE A 48 -5.83 5.08 8.28
N ALA A 49 -5.38 4.83 7.05
CA ALA A 49 -3.99 4.54 6.71
C ALA A 49 -3.05 5.66 7.19
N MET A 50 -3.39 6.92 6.92
CA MET A 50 -2.59 8.06 7.40
C MET A 50 -2.52 8.11 8.94
N LEU A 51 -3.63 7.81 9.62
CA LEU A 51 -3.65 7.76 11.08
C LEU A 51 -2.78 6.61 11.61
N ILE A 52 -2.88 5.41 11.02
CA ILE A 52 -2.05 4.26 11.39
C ILE A 52 -0.57 4.60 11.19
N GLN A 53 -0.20 5.16 10.04
CA GLN A 53 1.16 5.59 9.76
C GLN A 53 1.64 6.59 10.81
N GLY A 54 0.88 7.66 11.07
CA GLY A 54 1.27 8.70 12.03
C GLY A 54 1.43 8.19 13.46
N VAL A 55 0.49 7.37 13.94
CA VAL A 55 0.56 6.76 15.27
C VAL A 55 1.75 5.81 15.36
N THR A 56 1.98 4.99 14.34
CA THR A 56 3.08 4.02 14.36
C THR A 56 4.44 4.69 14.32
N PHE A 57 4.62 5.74 13.50
CA PHE A 57 5.82 6.57 13.52
C PHE A 57 6.06 7.19 14.90
N ALA A 58 5.02 7.77 15.51
CA ALA A 58 5.15 8.38 16.83
C ALA A 58 5.59 7.37 17.90
N ILE A 59 5.04 6.15 17.85
CA ILE A 59 5.44 5.06 18.74
C ILE A 59 6.87 4.62 18.48
N GLU A 60 7.27 4.41 17.21
CA GLU A 60 8.65 4.03 16.86
C GLU A 60 9.64 5.07 17.38
N VAL A 61 9.42 6.35 17.09
CA VAL A 61 10.28 7.44 17.57
C VAL A 61 10.36 7.49 19.10
N ALA A 62 9.25 7.29 19.80
CA ALA A 62 9.23 7.28 21.25
C ALA A 62 10.05 6.11 21.85
N ILE A 63 10.15 4.99 21.14
CA ILE A 63 10.87 3.78 21.59
C ILE A 63 12.34 3.81 21.16
N THR A 64 12.63 4.20 19.93
CA THR A 64 13.98 4.09 19.32
C THR A 64 14.78 5.39 19.41
N GLY A 65 14.10 6.54 19.53
CA GLY A 65 14.72 7.86 19.42
C GLY A 65 15.12 8.24 17.99
N GLU A 66 14.73 7.45 16.99
CA GLU A 66 15.00 7.76 15.57
C GLU A 66 14.14 8.92 15.05
N GLN A 67 14.51 9.46 13.89
CA GLN A 67 13.73 10.53 13.27
C GLN A 67 12.42 9.99 12.70
N ALA A 68 11.33 10.76 12.83
CA ALA A 68 10.01 10.44 12.27
C ALA A 68 9.95 10.64 10.74
N THR A 69 10.95 10.16 10.01
CA THR A 69 11.10 10.40 8.58
C THR A 69 11.60 9.16 7.85
N SER A 70 10.81 8.67 6.89
CA SER A 70 11.18 7.55 6.04
C SER A 70 12.26 7.94 5.03
N GLN A 71 13.39 7.21 5.03
CA GLN A 71 14.44 7.37 4.01
C GLN A 71 13.92 7.01 2.62
N ASN A 72 13.04 6.01 2.51
CA ASN A 72 12.39 5.66 1.25
C ASN A 72 11.59 6.85 0.67
N THR A 73 10.80 7.51 1.51
CA THR A 73 10.00 8.68 1.08
C THR A 73 10.90 9.84 0.65
N GLN A 74 11.98 10.13 1.39
CA GLN A 74 12.95 11.16 1.02
C GLN A 74 13.63 10.86 -0.32
N ALA A 75 14.04 9.61 -0.54
CA ALA A 75 14.62 9.17 -1.80
C ALA A 75 13.64 9.32 -2.96
N ILE A 76 12.38 8.94 -2.77
CA ILE A 76 11.31 9.14 -3.76
C ILE A 76 11.15 10.62 -4.10
N VAL A 77 11.05 11.50 -3.09
CA VAL A 77 10.90 12.94 -3.29
C VAL A 77 12.07 13.51 -4.11
N ALA A 78 13.32 13.12 -3.79
CA ALA A 78 14.49 13.55 -4.55
C ALA A 78 14.42 13.14 -6.03
N VAL A 79 13.96 11.92 -6.32
CA VAL A 79 13.78 11.45 -7.70
C VAL A 79 12.64 12.17 -8.41
N ILE A 80 11.54 12.47 -7.71
CA ILE A 80 10.42 13.26 -8.27
C ILE A 80 10.87 14.67 -8.64
N LEU A 81 11.68 15.32 -7.81
CA LEU A 81 12.22 16.65 -8.11
C LEU A 81 13.11 16.65 -9.36
N ALA A 82 13.87 15.57 -9.59
CA ALA A 82 14.67 15.40 -10.80
C ALA A 82 13.84 14.98 -12.03
N ASN A 83 12.74 14.24 -11.82
CA ASN A 83 11.85 13.74 -12.87
C ASN A 83 10.39 13.73 -12.36
N PRO A 84 9.61 14.80 -12.57
CA PRO A 84 8.27 14.93 -12.01
C PRO A 84 7.30 13.82 -12.40
N LEU A 85 7.48 13.20 -13.59
CA LEU A 85 6.66 12.07 -14.02
C LEU A 85 6.81 10.84 -13.11
N PHE A 86 7.88 10.75 -12.30
CA PHE A 86 8.07 9.66 -11.34
C PHE A 86 7.02 9.65 -10.22
N ILE A 87 6.26 10.73 -10.04
CA ILE A 87 5.11 10.73 -9.13
C ILE A 87 4.09 9.65 -9.49
N LEU A 88 3.83 9.42 -10.78
CA LEU A 88 2.90 8.38 -11.25
C LEU A 88 3.43 6.97 -10.93
N ALA A 89 4.75 6.80 -10.95
CA ALA A 89 5.38 5.53 -10.62
C ALA A 89 5.17 5.19 -9.14
N THR A 90 5.33 6.16 -8.24
CA THR A 90 5.34 5.93 -6.79
C THR A 90 3.98 6.04 -6.14
N THR A 91 3.05 6.79 -6.73
CA THR A 91 1.70 6.98 -6.17
C THR A 91 0.64 6.07 -6.79
N ILE A 92 0.89 5.54 -8.00
CA ILE A 92 -0.06 4.68 -8.72
C ILE A 92 0.58 3.34 -9.09
N GLY A 93 1.64 3.35 -9.90
CA GLY A 93 2.25 2.13 -10.42
C GLY A 93 2.70 1.18 -9.30
N GLY A 94 3.64 1.63 -8.48
CA GLY A 94 4.23 0.89 -7.36
C GLY A 94 3.17 0.34 -6.41
N PRO A 95 2.28 1.17 -5.84
CA PRO A 95 1.23 0.70 -4.95
C PRO A 95 0.31 -0.35 -5.58
N ILE A 96 -0.09 -0.21 -6.86
CA ILE A 96 -0.86 -1.25 -7.55
C ILE A 96 -0.07 -2.56 -7.63
N MET A 97 1.19 -2.50 -8.04
CA MET A 97 2.06 -3.66 -8.14
C MET A 97 2.22 -4.36 -6.78
N GLU A 98 2.44 -3.58 -5.73
CA GLU A 98 2.59 -4.07 -4.35
C GLU A 98 1.30 -4.74 -3.86
N GLU A 99 0.13 -4.17 -4.10
CA GLU A 99 -1.14 -4.79 -3.70
C GLU A 99 -1.36 -6.15 -4.38
N PHE A 100 -1.01 -6.27 -5.68
CA PHE A 100 -1.06 -7.57 -6.36
C PHE A 100 -0.05 -8.57 -5.84
N VAL A 101 1.17 -8.16 -5.50
CA VAL A 101 2.18 -9.07 -4.97
C VAL A 101 1.83 -9.49 -3.53
N PHE A 102 1.60 -8.52 -2.65
CA PHE A 102 1.49 -8.75 -1.21
C PHE A 102 0.08 -9.13 -0.78
N ARG A 103 -0.97 -8.48 -1.27
CA ARG A 103 -2.35 -8.79 -0.83
C ARG A 103 -3.03 -9.85 -1.67
N TYR A 104 -2.78 -9.83 -2.98
CA TYR A 104 -3.28 -10.90 -3.84
C TYR A 104 -2.36 -12.12 -3.73
N ALA A 105 -1.21 -12.16 -4.43
CA ALA A 105 -0.44 -13.40 -4.60
C ALA A 105 0.01 -14.06 -3.28
N PHE A 106 0.66 -13.33 -2.36
CA PHE A 106 1.15 -13.93 -1.11
C PHE A 106 0.04 -14.45 -0.20
N ILE A 107 -1.06 -13.73 -0.03
CA ILE A 107 -2.17 -14.20 0.81
C ILE A 107 -2.82 -15.45 0.18
N HIS A 108 -3.02 -15.45 -1.14
CA HIS A 108 -3.58 -16.62 -1.84
C HIS A 108 -2.68 -17.84 -1.75
N LEU A 109 -1.36 -17.64 -1.77
CA LEU A 109 -0.40 -18.72 -1.67
C LEU A 109 -0.37 -19.34 -0.26
N ILE A 110 -0.47 -18.51 0.79
CA ILE A 110 -0.25 -18.94 2.18
C ILE A 110 -1.56 -19.38 2.88
N GLN A 111 -2.67 -18.69 2.60
CA GLN A 111 -3.95 -18.92 3.27
C GLN A 111 -4.46 -20.37 3.19
N PRO A 112 -4.34 -21.10 2.06
CA PRO A 112 -4.79 -22.50 1.96
C PRO A 112 -4.10 -23.46 2.93
N PHE A 113 -2.88 -23.15 3.36
CA PHE A 113 -2.12 -23.99 4.29
C PHE A 113 -2.31 -23.58 5.76
N THR A 114 -2.98 -22.45 6.01
CA THR A 114 -3.08 -21.86 7.36
C THR A 114 -4.45 -21.18 7.57
N ASN A 115 -4.48 -19.87 7.82
CA ASN A 115 -5.66 -19.03 7.88
C ASN A 115 -5.29 -17.61 7.45
N PHE A 116 -6.32 -16.77 7.22
CA PHE A 116 -6.10 -15.39 6.79
C PHE A 116 -5.15 -14.61 7.71
N TRP A 117 -5.27 -14.76 9.03
CA TRP A 117 -4.50 -13.94 9.97
C TRP A 117 -3.01 -14.24 9.89
N ILE A 118 -2.64 -15.52 9.74
CA ILE A 118 -1.25 -15.93 9.52
C ILE A 118 -0.76 -15.44 8.15
N ALA A 119 -1.55 -15.66 7.09
CA ALA A 119 -1.20 -15.22 5.74
C ALA A 119 -0.99 -13.70 5.64
N ALA A 120 -1.89 -12.90 6.25
CA ALA A 120 -1.79 -11.45 6.31
C ALA A 120 -0.57 -11.00 7.13
N THR A 121 -0.28 -11.66 8.26
CA THR A 121 0.89 -11.36 9.08
C THR A 121 2.19 -11.59 8.30
N VAL A 122 2.33 -12.76 7.68
CA VAL A 122 3.53 -13.11 6.91
C VAL A 122 3.69 -12.19 5.70
N SER A 123 2.62 -11.97 4.92
CA SER A 123 2.63 -11.03 3.80
C SER A 123 3.05 -9.61 4.22
N SER A 124 2.54 -9.12 5.36
CA SER A 124 2.86 -7.79 5.86
C SER A 124 4.29 -7.67 6.37
N ALA A 125 4.82 -8.73 6.97
CA ALA A 125 6.22 -8.79 7.35
C ALA A 125 7.14 -8.75 6.13
N ILE A 126 6.84 -9.51 5.07
CA ILE A 126 7.61 -9.50 3.82
C ILE A 126 7.52 -8.12 3.15
N PHE A 127 6.33 -7.50 3.11
CA PHE A 127 6.12 -6.15 2.61
C PHE A 127 7.01 -5.13 3.34
N SER A 128 7.05 -5.21 4.67
CA SER A 128 7.90 -4.34 5.49
C SER A 128 9.39 -4.55 5.24
N LEU A 129 9.82 -5.80 5.17
CA LEU A 129 11.22 -6.15 4.85
C LEU A 129 11.64 -5.67 3.45
N ALA A 130 10.71 -5.61 2.49
CA ALA A 130 10.99 -5.12 1.14
C ALA A 130 11.25 -3.60 1.10
N HIS A 131 10.74 -2.84 2.08
CA HIS A 131 10.98 -1.39 2.18
C HIS A 131 12.35 -1.07 2.79
N ALA A 132 12.83 -1.91 3.72
CA ALA A 132 14.20 -1.93 4.23
C ALA A 132 14.79 -0.56 4.64
N ASP A 133 13.98 0.38 5.14
CA ASP A 133 14.43 1.75 5.46
C ASP A 133 14.54 2.06 6.96
N GLY A 134 14.36 1.04 7.81
CA GLY A 134 14.37 1.15 9.29
C GLY A 134 12.99 1.13 9.94
N HIS A 135 11.91 1.48 9.23
CA HIS A 135 10.57 1.61 9.81
C HIS A 135 9.73 0.33 9.71
N PHE A 136 10.22 -0.75 10.33
CA PHE A 136 9.59 -2.06 10.20
C PHE A 136 8.12 -2.07 10.64
N PHE A 137 7.78 -1.48 11.78
CA PHE A 137 6.43 -1.53 12.31
C PHE A 137 5.47 -0.69 11.49
N VAL A 138 5.92 0.48 11.00
CA VAL A 138 5.11 1.32 10.09
C VAL A 138 4.65 0.51 8.89
N TYR A 139 5.57 -0.08 8.12
CA TYR A 139 5.16 -0.84 6.93
C TYR A 139 4.42 -2.13 7.28
N PHE A 140 4.75 -2.77 8.41
CA PHE A 140 4.05 -3.97 8.84
C PHE A 140 2.57 -3.67 9.13
N PHE A 141 2.27 -2.66 9.96
CA PHE A 141 0.89 -2.32 10.31
C PHE A 141 0.12 -1.73 9.12
N MET A 142 0.79 -0.95 8.28
CA MET A 142 0.23 -0.49 7.00
C MET A 142 -0.16 -1.66 6.10
N GLY A 143 0.76 -2.61 5.92
CA GLY A 143 0.50 -3.77 5.09
C GLY A 143 -0.60 -4.66 5.64
N PHE A 144 -0.65 -4.80 6.97
CA PHE A 144 -1.70 -5.57 7.63
C PHE A 144 -3.06 -4.89 7.47
N PHE A 145 -3.13 -3.58 7.61
CA PHE A 145 -4.35 -2.81 7.40
C PHE A 145 -4.89 -2.96 5.97
N PHE A 146 -4.03 -2.86 4.96
CA PHE A 146 -4.40 -3.12 3.56
C PHE A 146 -4.93 -4.54 3.34
N ALA A 147 -4.34 -5.54 3.99
CA ALA A 147 -4.89 -6.91 3.98
C ALA A 147 -6.30 -6.99 4.60
N LEU A 148 -6.59 -6.21 5.64
CA LEU A 148 -7.93 -6.14 6.24
C LEU A 148 -8.95 -5.48 5.32
N LEU A 149 -8.58 -4.39 4.63
CA LEU A 149 -9.44 -3.77 3.62
C LEU A 149 -9.81 -4.75 2.51
N TYR A 150 -8.83 -5.53 2.04
CA TYR A 150 -9.08 -6.57 1.04
C TYR A 150 -10.01 -7.67 1.59
N LYS A 151 -9.76 -8.16 2.81
CA LYS A 151 -10.63 -9.18 3.44
C LYS A 151 -12.07 -8.72 3.59
N GLN A 152 -12.33 -7.45 3.89
CA GLN A 152 -13.68 -6.94 4.13
C GLN A 152 -14.56 -6.99 2.88
N THR A 153 -14.00 -6.69 1.71
CA THR A 153 -14.77 -6.63 0.45
C THR A 153 -14.54 -7.84 -0.44
N GLY A 154 -13.47 -8.59 -0.22
CA GLY A 154 -13.01 -9.62 -1.14
C GLY A 154 -12.56 -9.04 -2.49
N LYS A 155 -12.38 -7.72 -2.59
CA LYS A 155 -11.99 -7.02 -3.81
C LYS A 155 -10.71 -6.22 -3.56
N ILE A 156 -9.68 -6.55 -4.32
CA ILE A 156 -8.35 -5.92 -4.20
C ILE A 156 -8.39 -4.40 -4.41
N TRP A 157 -9.38 -3.92 -5.18
CA TRP A 157 -9.61 -2.50 -5.48
C TRP A 157 -9.80 -1.64 -4.23
N THR A 158 -10.43 -2.14 -3.17
CA THR A 158 -10.58 -1.39 -1.92
C THR A 158 -9.21 -0.99 -1.36
N SER A 159 -8.29 -1.96 -1.34
CA SER A 159 -6.94 -1.76 -0.81
C SER A 159 -6.10 -0.90 -1.76
N ILE A 160 -6.18 -1.12 -3.07
CA ILE A 160 -5.51 -0.28 -4.09
C ILE A 160 -5.91 1.19 -3.97
N ILE A 161 -7.20 1.50 -3.82
CA ILE A 161 -7.68 2.89 -3.68
C ILE A 161 -7.06 3.52 -2.42
N ALA A 162 -7.10 2.82 -1.29
CA ALA A 162 -6.55 3.32 -0.03
C ALA A 162 -5.04 3.56 -0.13
N HIS A 163 -4.30 2.59 -0.67
CA HIS A 163 -2.85 2.63 -0.75
C HIS A 163 -2.34 3.70 -1.73
N CYS A 164 -2.91 3.78 -2.94
CA CYS A 164 -2.58 4.83 -3.91
C CYS A 164 -2.93 6.22 -3.37
N GLY A 165 -4.12 6.37 -2.78
CA GLY A 165 -4.59 7.65 -2.26
C GLY A 165 -3.74 8.16 -1.10
N MET A 166 -3.39 7.28 -0.17
CA MET A 166 -2.51 7.59 0.95
C MET A 166 -1.12 8.00 0.46
N ASN A 167 -0.48 7.22 -0.42
CA ASN A 167 0.83 7.58 -0.98
C ASN A 167 0.78 8.92 -1.74
N THR A 168 -0.29 9.17 -2.49
CA THR A 168 -0.49 10.45 -3.19
C THR A 168 -0.48 11.61 -2.20
N ILE A 169 -1.25 11.53 -1.11
CA ILE A 169 -1.31 12.59 -0.10
C ILE A 169 0.06 12.76 0.58
N VAL A 170 0.71 11.66 0.98
CA VAL A 170 2.04 11.71 1.62
C VAL A 170 3.04 12.42 0.71
N ILE A 171 3.12 12.05 -0.57
CA ILE A 171 4.05 12.67 -1.51
C ILE A 171 3.73 14.15 -1.73
N ILE A 172 2.46 14.53 -1.87
CA ILE A 172 2.06 15.93 -1.99
C ILE A 172 2.51 16.73 -0.76
N VAL A 173 2.22 16.23 0.45
CA VAL A 173 2.62 16.88 1.71
C VAL A 173 4.14 17.05 1.78
N GLN A 174 4.91 16.02 1.42
CA GLN A 174 6.37 16.08 1.45
C GLN A 174 6.94 17.07 0.41
N LEU A 175 6.35 17.17 -0.77
CA LEU A 175 6.74 18.18 -1.77
C LEU A 175 6.40 19.60 -1.30
N LEU A 176 5.28 19.80 -0.60
CA LEU A 176 4.90 21.09 -0.03
C LEU A 176 5.85 21.50 1.11
N LEU A 177 6.21 20.57 2.00
CA LEU A 177 7.23 20.79 3.04
C LEU A 177 8.59 21.13 2.43
N HIS A 178 9.02 20.37 1.42
CA HIS A 178 10.31 20.59 0.76
C HIS A 178 10.42 21.98 0.12
N ASN A 179 9.34 22.47 -0.51
CA ASN A 179 9.30 23.78 -1.15
C ASN A 179 9.02 24.93 -0.16
N GLY A 180 8.90 24.66 1.14
CA GLY A 180 8.59 25.66 2.16
C GLY A 180 7.18 26.24 2.07
N ALA A 181 6.26 25.56 1.38
CA ALA A 181 4.86 26.00 1.26
C ALA A 181 4.07 25.77 2.55
N ILE A 182 4.50 24.80 3.36
CA ILE A 182 3.97 24.48 4.69
C ILE A 182 5.14 24.18 5.64
N GLN A 183 4.95 24.36 6.96
CA GLN A 183 5.95 24.14 8.01
C GLN A 183 5.56 22.96 8.90
#